data_AF-A0A955N1Y4-F1
#
_entry.id   AF-A0A955N1Y4-F1
#
_cell.length_a   1.000
_cell.length_b   1.000
_cell.length_c   1.000
_cell.angle_alpha   90.00
_cell.angle_beta   90.00
_cell.angle_gamma   90.00
#
_symmetry.space_group_name_H-M   'P 1'
#
loop_
_entity.id
_entity.type
_entity.pdbx_description
1 polymer ?
#
loop_
_entity_poly.entity_id
_entity_poly.type
_entity_poly.pdbx_seq_one_letter_code
_entity_poly.pdbx_strand_id
1 'polypeptide(L)'
;MAALFAALVLTVFRLSFVFYPPGPYSDVWDYSQLARNLAEGEGYVSNFTYPLALHYGADPPFPTLWRVPLFSSLIAFVFWLTGSPSLWVPSALAGLAFVFAAALTAGLGCRILSRPLAGVAVLMVVLLPHLLSSALWGLTENVYVCFVLIAVWAMFRNTRGFDLAAGAFLGLSWLTRSNTIFL
;
A
#
# COMPACT_ATOMS: atom_id res chain seq x y z
N MET A 1 -7.24 26.37 2.42
CA MET A 1 -6.44 25.55 1.48
C MET A 1 -6.44 24.07 1.83
N ALA A 2 -6.02 23.64 3.04
CA ALA A 2 -5.97 22.22 3.39
C ALA A 2 -7.29 21.46 3.17
N ALA A 3 -8.44 22.05 3.58
CA ALA A 3 -9.76 21.46 3.35
C ALA A 3 -10.13 21.32 1.87
N LEU A 4 -9.75 22.28 1.02
CA LEU A 4 -9.97 22.22 -0.43
C LEU A 4 -9.13 21.11 -1.08
N PHE A 5 -7.88 20.94 -0.65
CA PHE A 5 -7.03 19.84 -1.12
C PHE A 5 -7.56 18.49 -0.67
N ALA A 6 -7.93 18.34 0.60
CA ALA A 6 -8.54 17.11 1.09
C ALA A 6 -9.82 16.77 0.32
N ALA A 7 -10.70 17.77 0.11
CA ALA A 7 -11.91 17.59 -0.68
C ALA A 7 -11.59 17.18 -2.13
N LEU A 8 -10.57 17.77 -2.76
CA LEU A 8 -10.13 17.39 -4.11
C LEU A 8 -9.63 15.95 -4.17
N VAL A 9 -8.75 15.54 -3.25
CA VAL A 9 -8.23 14.16 -3.20
C VAL A 9 -9.37 13.17 -3.03
N LEU A 10 -10.26 13.43 -2.07
CA LEU A 10 -11.43 12.58 -1.81
C LEU A 10 -12.39 12.56 -3.00
N THR A 11 -12.56 13.69 -3.71
CA THR A 11 -13.43 13.78 -4.88
C THR A 11 -12.85 12.99 -6.05
N VAL A 12 -11.56 13.18 -6.37
CA VAL A 12 -10.87 12.41 -7.43
C VAL A 12 -10.94 10.93 -7.11
N PHE A 13 -10.56 10.53 -5.89
CA PHE A 13 -10.59 9.13 -5.48
C PHE A 13 -12.01 8.55 -5.58
N ARG A 14 -13.02 9.24 -5.05
CA ARG A 14 -14.42 8.80 -5.11
C ARG A 14 -14.92 8.68 -6.54
N LEU A 15 -14.68 9.68 -7.38
CA LEU A 15 -15.11 9.66 -8.78
C LEU A 15 -14.46 8.49 -9.51
N SER A 16 -13.15 8.32 -9.38
CA SER A 16 -12.44 7.22 -10.03
C SER A 16 -12.92 5.84 -9.54
N PHE A 17 -13.23 5.71 -8.26
CA PHE A 17 -13.79 4.48 -7.70
C PHE A 17 -15.19 4.15 -8.23
N VAL A 18 -16.03 5.17 -8.45
CA VAL A 18 -17.37 4.98 -9.05
C VAL A 18 -17.26 4.55 -10.51
N PHE A 19 -16.33 5.11 -11.28
CA PHE A 19 -16.18 4.80 -12.70
C PHE A 19 -15.35 3.55 -13.00
N TYR A 20 -14.47 3.14 -12.09
CA TYR A 20 -13.57 1.99 -12.24
C TYR A 20 -13.60 1.14 -10.96
N PRO A 21 -14.69 0.37 -10.75
CA PRO A 21 -14.73 -0.57 -9.64
C PRO A 21 -13.62 -1.62 -9.80
N PRO A 22 -13.09 -2.15 -8.69
CA PRO A 22 -12.11 -3.22 -8.73
C PRO A 22 -12.72 -4.45 -9.40
N GLY A 23 -12.31 -4.70 -10.65
CA GLY A 23 -12.49 -5.97 -11.33
C GLY A 23 -11.62 -7.10 -10.74
N PRO A 24 -11.73 -8.32 -11.27
CA PRO A 24 -10.97 -9.46 -10.80
C PRO A 24 -9.54 -9.44 -11.37
N TYR A 25 -8.57 -8.94 -10.61
CA TYR A 25 -7.15 -8.90 -11.01
C TYR A 25 -6.31 -9.84 -10.17
N SER A 26 -5.43 -10.60 -10.82
CA SER A 26 -4.62 -11.69 -10.21
C SER A 26 -3.99 -11.30 -8.87
N ASP A 27 -3.39 -10.11 -8.80
CA ASP A 27 -2.62 -9.70 -7.63
C ASP A 27 -3.49 -9.45 -6.39
N VAL A 28 -4.66 -8.83 -6.55
CA VAL A 28 -5.55 -8.55 -5.40
C VAL A 28 -6.14 -9.84 -4.83
N TRP A 29 -6.41 -10.81 -5.71
CA TRP A 29 -6.88 -12.14 -5.30
C TRP A 29 -5.79 -12.89 -4.55
N ASP A 30 -4.54 -12.85 -5.02
CA ASP A 30 -3.41 -13.43 -4.31
C ASP A 30 -3.25 -12.80 -2.92
N TYR A 31 -3.23 -11.47 -2.83
CA TYR A 31 -3.09 -10.78 -1.55
C TYR A 31 -4.23 -11.13 -0.58
N SER A 32 -5.46 -11.21 -1.09
CA SER A 32 -6.65 -11.53 -0.30
C SER A 32 -6.68 -12.99 0.14
N GLN A 33 -6.25 -13.92 -0.71
CA GLN A 33 -6.15 -15.34 -0.36
C GLN A 33 -5.09 -15.55 0.74
N LEU A 34 -3.90 -14.98 0.56
CA LEU A 34 -2.83 -15.04 1.57
C LEU A 34 -3.28 -14.43 2.89
N ALA A 35 -3.98 -13.30 2.82
CA ALA A 35 -4.51 -12.63 3.99
C ALA A 35 -5.56 -13.46 4.73
N ARG A 36 -6.46 -14.11 3.99
CA ARG A 36 -7.49 -14.99 4.55
C ARG A 36 -6.85 -16.19 5.26
N ASN A 37 -5.92 -16.87 4.58
CA ASN A 37 -5.22 -18.03 5.15
C ASN A 37 -4.43 -17.62 6.42
N LEU A 38 -3.77 -16.46 6.40
CA LEU A 38 -3.09 -15.94 7.58
C LEU A 38 -4.04 -15.60 8.73
N ALA A 39 -5.20 -15.00 8.44
CA ALA A 39 -6.22 -14.68 9.43
C ALA A 39 -6.89 -15.94 10.02
N GLU A 40 -7.01 -17.01 9.24
CA GLU A 40 -7.52 -18.32 9.65
C GLU A 40 -6.48 -19.17 10.41
N GLY A 41 -5.21 -18.73 10.47
CA GLY A 41 -4.13 -19.45 11.15
C GLY A 41 -3.46 -20.54 10.30
N GLU A 42 -3.76 -20.61 9.00
CA GLU A 42 -3.22 -21.56 8.02
C GLU A 42 -1.78 -21.20 7.58
N GLY A 43 -1.29 -20.02 7.95
CA GLY A 43 0.04 -19.53 7.61
C GLY A 43 0.10 -18.78 6.27
N TYR A 44 1.32 -18.48 5.80
CA TYR A 44 1.55 -17.72 4.56
C TYR A 44 1.59 -18.63 3.33
N VAL A 45 0.43 -19.21 3.03
CA VAL A 45 0.26 -20.27 2.01
C VAL A 45 -0.76 -19.87 0.95
N SER A 46 -0.62 -20.42 -0.26
CA SER A 46 -1.48 -20.20 -1.42
C SER A 46 -2.11 -21.51 -1.86
N ASN A 47 -3.36 -21.46 -2.34
CA ASN A 47 -4.00 -22.61 -3.00
C ASN A 47 -3.65 -22.69 -4.48
N PHE A 48 -3.05 -21.63 -5.03
CA PHE A 48 -2.54 -21.59 -6.39
C PHE A 48 -1.03 -21.83 -6.39
N THR A 49 -0.60 -22.78 -7.22
CA THR A 49 0.81 -23.12 -7.39
C THR A 49 1.40 -22.34 -8.56
N TYR A 50 2.63 -21.85 -8.37
CA TYR A 50 3.47 -21.39 -9.47
C TYR A 50 4.38 -22.55 -9.90
N PRO A 51 4.81 -22.63 -11.16
CA PRO A 51 5.68 -23.72 -11.63
C PRO A 51 6.92 -23.98 -10.76
N LEU A 52 7.43 -22.93 -10.09
CA LEU A 52 8.55 -23.01 -9.15
C LEU A 52 8.25 -23.87 -7.90
N ALA A 53 7.00 -23.93 -7.46
CA ALA A 53 6.57 -24.70 -6.31
C ALA A 53 6.39 -26.20 -6.61
N LEU A 54 6.19 -26.58 -7.89
CA LEU A 54 6.09 -27.98 -8.32
C LEU A 54 7.40 -28.75 -8.12
N HIS A 55 8.55 -28.07 -8.11
CA HIS A 55 9.85 -28.69 -7.85
C HIS A 55 9.95 -29.26 -6.43
N TYR A 56 9.12 -28.78 -5.49
CA TYR A 56 9.13 -29.21 -4.10
C TYR A 56 8.12 -30.33 -3.80
N GLY A 57 7.44 -30.88 -4.82
CA GLY A 57 6.54 -32.03 -4.65
C GLY A 57 5.38 -31.80 -3.69
N ALA A 58 4.94 -30.54 -3.52
CA ALA A 58 3.91 -30.20 -2.54
C ALA A 58 2.50 -30.44 -3.09
N ASP A 59 1.63 -31.01 -2.26
CA ASP A 59 0.19 -30.88 -2.40
C ASP A 59 -0.26 -29.52 -1.83
N PRO A 60 -1.38 -28.93 -2.31
CA PRO A 60 -1.91 -27.70 -1.71
C PRO A 60 -2.23 -27.90 -0.21
N PRO A 61 -2.01 -26.90 0.65
CA PRO A 61 -1.62 -25.53 0.33
C PRO A 61 -0.08 -25.34 0.18
N PHE A 62 0.33 -24.48 -0.75
CA PHE A 62 1.74 -24.23 -1.08
C PHE A 62 2.32 -23.04 -0.30
N PRO A 63 3.54 -23.14 0.27
CA PRO A 63 4.18 -21.99 0.89
C PRO A 63 4.45 -20.89 -0.15
N THR A 64 4.09 -19.65 0.17
CA THR A 64 4.31 -18.51 -0.74
C THR A 64 5.67 -17.87 -0.48
N LEU A 65 6.58 -18.00 -1.44
CA LEU A 65 7.97 -17.53 -1.32
C LEU A 65 8.26 -16.26 -2.14
N TRP A 66 7.35 -15.83 -3.00
CA TRP A 66 7.60 -14.78 -3.99
C TRP A 66 6.86 -13.47 -3.69
N ARG A 67 5.80 -13.51 -2.86
CA ARG A 67 5.13 -12.32 -2.34
C ARG A 67 5.77 -11.89 -1.03
N VAL A 68 5.93 -10.58 -0.87
CA VAL A 68 6.37 -9.99 0.39
C VAL A 68 5.20 -9.90 1.38
N PRO A 69 5.44 -10.13 2.68
CA PRO A 69 4.36 -10.50 3.59
C PRO A 69 3.53 -9.32 4.12
N LEU A 70 4.06 -8.09 4.12
CA LEU A 70 3.47 -7.02 4.92
C LEU A 70 2.07 -6.64 4.46
N PHE A 71 1.85 -6.47 3.16
CA PHE A 71 0.55 -6.01 2.66
C PHE A 71 -0.56 -7.03 2.93
N SER A 72 -0.33 -8.32 2.63
CA SER A 72 -1.25 -9.39 3.02
C SER A 72 -1.44 -9.50 4.53
N SER A 73 -0.41 -9.20 5.33
CA SER A 73 -0.53 -9.19 6.79
C SER A 73 -1.42 -8.05 7.30
N LEU A 74 -1.35 -6.87 6.67
CA LEU A 74 -2.25 -5.75 6.98
C LEU A 74 -3.70 -6.08 6.62
N ILE A 75 -3.93 -6.73 5.48
CA ILE A 75 -5.26 -7.21 5.08
C ILE A 75 -5.75 -8.30 6.05
N ALA A 76 -4.89 -9.25 6.43
CA ALA A 76 -5.20 -10.33 7.37
C ALA A 76 -5.61 -9.78 8.73
N PHE A 77 -4.91 -8.76 9.22
CA PHE A 77 -5.26 -8.09 10.47
C PHE A 77 -6.67 -7.49 10.41
N VAL A 78 -7.05 -6.86 9.29
CA VAL A 78 -8.42 -6.36 9.12
C VAL A 78 -9.42 -7.51 9.04
N PHE A 79 -9.14 -8.58 8.32
CA PHE A 79 -10.02 -9.77 8.26
C PHE A 79 -10.21 -10.40 9.63
N TRP A 80 -9.15 -10.50 10.43
CA TRP A 80 -9.21 -10.98 11.81
C TRP A 80 -10.07 -10.07 12.69
N LEU A 81 -9.93 -8.75 12.56
CA LEU A 81 -10.74 -7.77 13.31
C LEU A 81 -12.23 -7.81 12.92
N THR A 82 -12.55 -7.96 11.63
CA THR A 82 -13.93 -7.93 11.14
C THR A 82 -14.61 -9.29 11.17
N GLY A 83 -13.84 -10.39 11.27
CA GLY A 83 -14.33 -11.76 11.12
C GLY A 83 -14.87 -12.07 9.71
N SER A 84 -14.64 -11.19 8.74
CA SER A 84 -15.24 -11.31 7.40
C SER A 84 -14.23 -10.93 6.32
N PRO A 85 -13.71 -11.92 5.57
CA PRO A 85 -12.89 -11.66 4.38
C PRO A 85 -13.70 -10.90 3.33
N SER A 86 -13.15 -9.79 2.85
CA SER A 86 -13.79 -8.94 1.85
C SER A 86 -12.76 -8.41 0.86
N LEU A 87 -13.05 -8.52 -0.43
CA LEU A 87 -12.21 -8.01 -1.52
C LEU A 87 -12.14 -6.47 -1.55
N TRP A 88 -12.98 -5.78 -0.77
CA TRP A 88 -12.90 -4.33 -0.62
C TRP A 88 -11.77 -3.88 0.30
N VAL A 89 -11.29 -4.74 1.21
CA VAL A 89 -10.28 -4.37 2.21
C VAL A 89 -8.95 -3.94 1.56
N PRO A 90 -8.37 -4.66 0.59
CA PRO A 90 -7.15 -4.22 -0.09
C PRO A 90 -7.31 -2.84 -0.75
N SER A 91 -8.40 -2.59 -1.47
CA SER A 91 -8.70 -1.29 -2.09
C SER A 91 -8.90 -0.19 -1.06
N ALA A 92 -9.54 -0.48 0.07
CA ALA A 92 -9.69 0.49 1.15
C ALA A 92 -8.35 0.87 1.79
N LEU A 93 -7.47 -0.12 2.05
CA LEU A 93 -6.13 0.11 2.58
C LEU A 93 -5.25 0.90 1.61
N ALA A 94 -5.23 0.52 0.33
CA ALA A 94 -4.47 1.22 -0.70
C ALA A 94 -5.01 2.63 -0.95
N GLY A 95 -6.33 2.82 -0.93
CA GLY A 95 -6.98 4.13 -1.00
C GLY A 95 -6.66 5.03 0.18
N LEU A 96 -6.71 4.49 1.41
CA LEU A 96 -6.32 5.23 2.61
C LEU A 96 -4.85 5.64 2.54
N ALA A 97 -3.97 4.73 2.10
CA ALA A 97 -2.57 5.03 1.88
C ALA A 97 -2.38 6.10 0.79
N PHE A 98 -3.13 6.07 -0.31
CA PHE A 98 -3.07 7.11 -1.33
C PHE A 98 -3.39 8.51 -0.78
N VAL A 99 -4.48 8.61 0.00
CA VAL A 99 -4.87 9.88 0.67
C VAL A 99 -3.78 10.32 1.65
N PHE A 100 -3.23 9.40 2.43
CA PHE A 100 -2.19 9.71 3.40
C PHE A 100 -0.87 10.12 2.72
N ALA A 101 -0.49 9.48 1.63
CA ALA A 101 0.66 9.85 0.80
C ALA A 101 0.51 11.27 0.24
N ALA A 102 -0.68 11.65 -0.23
CA ALA A 102 -0.95 13.02 -0.66
C ALA A 102 -0.80 14.03 0.49
N ALA A 103 -1.30 13.70 1.68
CA ALA A 103 -1.13 14.55 2.88
C ALA A 103 0.34 14.68 3.32
N LEU A 104 1.10 13.59 3.31
CA LEU A 104 2.54 13.59 3.60
C LEU A 104 3.32 14.41 2.57
N THR A 105 2.97 14.29 1.28
CA THR A 105 3.55 15.11 0.21
C THR A 105 3.29 16.59 0.44
N ALA A 106 2.07 16.96 0.85
CA ALA A 106 1.74 18.34 1.21
C ALA A 106 2.60 18.85 2.37
N GLY A 107 2.75 18.03 3.43
CA GLY A 107 3.53 18.35 4.61
C GLY A 107 5.02 18.52 4.31
N LEU A 108 5.60 17.60 3.53
CA LEU A 108 6.99 17.68 3.05
C LEU A 108 7.20 18.87 2.12
N GLY A 109 6.29 19.07 1.15
CA GLY A 109 6.32 20.18 0.22
C GLY A 109 6.28 21.53 0.93
N CYS A 110 5.44 21.69 1.96
CA CYS A 110 5.38 22.93 2.75
C CYS A 110 6.63 23.16 3.61
N ARG A 111 7.42 22.12 3.89
CA ARG A 111 8.66 22.20 4.69
C ARG A 111 9.88 22.49 3.82
N ILE A 112 9.92 21.97 2.60
CA ILE A 112 11.07 22.04 1.68
C ILE A 112 10.89 23.14 0.64
N LEU A 113 9.65 23.37 0.18
CA LEU A 113 9.29 24.29 -0.89
C LEU A 113 8.37 25.41 -0.37
N SER A 114 7.90 26.26 -1.28
CA SER A 114 6.84 27.24 -0.99
C SER A 114 5.45 26.58 -1.03
N ARG A 115 4.46 27.18 -0.35
CA ARG A 115 3.07 26.66 -0.30
C ARG A 115 2.46 26.41 -1.70
N PRO A 116 2.63 27.28 -2.71
CA PRO A 116 2.12 27.01 -4.05
C PRO A 116 2.77 25.76 -4.68
N LEU A 117 4.09 25.61 -4.55
CA LEU A 117 4.82 24.47 -5.08
C LEU A 117 4.45 23.17 -4.36
N ALA A 118 4.19 23.22 -3.05
CA ALA A 118 3.63 22.09 -2.31
C ALA A 118 2.27 21.66 -2.88
N GLY A 119 1.41 22.63 -3.23
CA GLY A 119 0.13 22.36 -3.90
C GLY A 119 0.31 21.68 -5.26
N VAL A 120 1.28 22.12 -6.05
CA VAL A 120 1.64 21.47 -7.33
C VAL A 120 2.12 20.03 -7.10
N ALA A 121 3.01 19.80 -6.13
CA ALA A 121 3.51 18.46 -5.81
C ALA A 121 2.37 17.49 -5.41
N VAL A 122 1.43 17.95 -4.58
CA VAL A 122 0.24 17.17 -4.22
C VAL A 122 -0.60 16.87 -5.46
N LEU A 123 -0.82 17.86 -6.32
CA LEU A 123 -1.59 17.69 -7.54
C LEU A 123 -0.94 16.64 -8.45
N MET A 124 0.39 16.65 -8.58
CA MET A 124 1.13 15.65 -9.34
C MET A 124 0.94 14.23 -8.77
N VAL A 125 0.97 14.05 -7.44
CA VAL A 125 0.72 12.74 -6.81
C VAL A 125 -0.71 12.28 -7.05
N VAL A 126 -1.69 13.16 -6.87
CA VAL A 126 -3.12 12.82 -6.96
C VAL A 126 -3.55 12.51 -8.40
N LEU A 127 -2.97 13.23 -9.37
CA LEU A 127 -3.26 13.03 -10.79
C LEU A 127 -2.38 11.96 -11.44
N LEU A 128 -1.40 11.38 -10.73
CA LEU A 128 -0.53 10.35 -11.28
C LEU A 128 -1.36 9.07 -11.54
N PRO A 129 -1.61 8.67 -12.80
CA PRO A 129 -2.56 7.61 -13.10
C PRO A 129 -2.17 6.26 -12.49
N HIS A 130 -0.87 6.03 -12.31
CA HIS A 130 -0.35 4.80 -11.72
C HIS A 130 -0.64 4.68 -10.21
N LEU A 131 -0.51 5.77 -9.44
CA LEU A 131 -0.84 5.75 -8.00
C LEU A 131 -2.34 5.68 -7.79
N LEU A 132 -3.10 6.45 -8.57
CA LEU A 132 -4.55 6.42 -8.51
C LEU A 132 -5.09 5.04 -8.89
N SER A 133 -4.61 4.44 -9.98
CA SER A 133 -5.06 3.10 -10.38
C SER A 133 -4.69 2.07 -9.32
N SER A 134 -3.44 2.00 -8.88
CA SER A 134 -3.03 1.06 -7.83
C SER A 134 -3.82 1.20 -6.53
N ALA A 135 -4.31 2.41 -6.21
CA ALA A 135 -5.15 2.64 -5.04
C ALA A 135 -6.53 1.99 -5.20
N LEU A 136 -7.15 2.17 -6.37
CA LEU A 136 -8.45 1.59 -6.70
C LEU A 136 -8.37 0.06 -6.79
N TRP A 137 -7.30 -0.43 -7.41
CA TRP A 137 -7.02 -1.85 -7.60
C TRP A 137 -6.59 -2.57 -6.32
N GLY A 138 -6.40 -1.87 -5.20
CA GLY A 138 -6.00 -2.49 -3.94
C GLY A 138 -4.59 -3.08 -3.98
N LEU A 139 -3.67 -2.42 -4.69
CA LEU A 139 -2.29 -2.86 -4.82
C LEU A 139 -1.37 -2.19 -3.80
N THR A 140 -0.18 -2.78 -3.65
CA THR A 140 0.84 -2.43 -2.65
C THR A 140 1.49 -1.05 -2.81
N GLU A 141 1.43 -0.43 -4.00
CA GLU A 141 2.20 0.76 -4.38
C GLU A 141 1.96 1.94 -3.44
N ASN A 142 0.71 2.21 -3.08
CA ASN A 142 0.37 3.35 -2.25
C ASN A 142 0.84 3.18 -0.80
N VAL A 143 0.79 1.94 -0.29
CA VAL A 143 1.31 1.60 1.05
C VAL A 143 2.84 1.74 1.06
N TYR A 144 3.50 1.26 0.01
CA TYR A 144 4.94 1.44 -0.19
C TYR A 144 5.32 2.92 -0.19
N VAL A 145 4.66 3.74 -1.02
CA VAL A 145 4.92 5.19 -1.10
C VAL A 145 4.68 5.87 0.24
N CYS A 146 3.64 5.49 0.98
CA CYS A 146 3.41 6.01 2.34
C CYS A 146 4.61 5.77 3.24
N PHE A 147 5.11 4.54 3.34
CA PHE A 147 6.23 4.22 4.21
C PHE A 147 7.50 4.97 3.79
N VAL A 148 7.78 5.10 2.50
CA VAL A 148 8.91 5.91 2.01
C VAL A 148 8.75 7.38 2.41
N LEU A 149 7.56 7.97 2.22
CA LEU A 149 7.32 9.37 2.58
C LEU A 149 7.42 9.61 4.10
N ILE A 150 6.96 8.66 4.93
CA ILE A 150 7.14 8.73 6.39
C ILE A 150 8.62 8.65 6.75
N ALA A 151 9.39 7.76 6.11
CA ALA A 151 10.82 7.65 6.34
C ALA A 151 11.55 8.96 5.99
N VAL A 152 11.28 9.53 4.82
CA VAL A 152 11.82 10.84 4.41
C VAL A 152 11.42 11.92 5.41
N TRP A 153 10.16 11.97 5.83
CA TRP A 153 9.68 12.94 6.82
C TRP A 153 10.40 12.81 8.17
N ALA A 154 10.68 11.59 8.61
CA ALA A 154 11.42 11.32 9.83
C ALA A 154 12.88 11.81 9.71
N MET A 155 13.54 11.57 8.57
CA MET A 155 14.91 12.07 8.33
C MET A 155 15.04 13.60 8.48
N PHE A 156 13.99 14.37 8.14
CA PHE A 156 13.99 15.83 8.31
C PHE A 156 13.94 16.31 9.77
N ARG A 157 13.77 15.43 10.75
CA ARG A 157 13.75 15.78 12.18
C ARG A 157 15.13 15.75 12.83
N ASN A 158 16.11 15.07 12.22
CA ASN A 158 17.50 15.02 12.64
C ASN A 158 17.69 14.74 14.15
N THR A 159 17.00 13.71 14.66
CA THR A 159 17.25 13.19 16.01
C THR A 159 17.28 11.67 15.95
N ARG A 160 18.07 11.04 16.82
CA ARG A 160 18.28 9.58 16.84
C ARG A 160 16.99 8.76 16.82
N GLY A 161 15.94 9.21 17.53
CA GLY A 161 14.66 8.50 17.54
C GLY A 161 13.97 8.49 16.17
N PHE A 162 14.07 9.60 15.43
CA PHE A 162 13.51 9.70 14.08
C PHE A 162 14.36 8.97 13.03
N ASP A 163 15.68 8.85 13.24
CA ASP A 163 16.53 8.07 12.33
C ASP A 163 16.19 6.56 12.42
N LEU A 164 15.94 6.05 13.63
CA LEU A 164 15.45 4.69 13.84
C LEU A 164 14.07 4.48 13.21
N ALA A 165 13.17 5.46 13.37
CA ALA A 165 11.86 5.41 12.73
C ALA A 165 12.00 5.38 11.19
N ALA A 166 12.89 6.19 10.62
CA ALA A 166 13.15 6.18 9.18
C ALA A 166 13.63 4.81 8.69
N GLY A 167 14.60 4.20 9.38
CA GLY A 167 15.06 2.85 9.07
C GLY A 167 13.96 1.80 9.17
N ALA A 168 13.12 1.87 10.21
CA ALA A 168 11.98 0.97 10.39
C ALA A 168 10.98 1.10 9.24
N PHE A 169 10.61 2.33 8.84
CA PHE A 169 9.67 2.54 7.74
C PHE A 169 10.25 2.15 6.38
N LEU A 170 11.56 2.30 6.15
CA LEU A 170 12.21 1.74 4.96
C LEU A 170 12.14 0.21 4.96
N GLY A 171 12.38 -0.44 6.09
CA GLY A 171 12.20 -1.89 6.25
C GLY A 171 10.75 -2.32 5.97
N LEU A 172 9.76 -1.58 6.46
CA LEU A 172 8.35 -1.85 6.15
C LEU A 172 8.04 -1.63 4.67
N SER A 173 8.61 -0.61 4.02
CA SER A 173 8.45 -0.44 2.57
C SER A 173 9.01 -1.64 1.79
N TRP A 174 10.15 -2.18 2.21
CA TRP A 174 10.75 -3.38 1.62
C TRP A 174 9.86 -4.62 1.77
N LEU A 175 9.27 -4.80 2.95
CA LEU A 175 8.31 -5.88 3.21
C LEU A 175 6.96 -5.66 2.51
N THR A 176 6.71 -4.48 1.94
CA THR A 176 5.52 -4.17 1.14
C THR A 176 5.75 -4.41 -0.35
N ARG A 177 6.93 -4.04 -0.85
CA ARG A 177 7.42 -4.33 -2.21
C ARG A 177 8.94 -4.45 -2.20
N SER A 178 9.45 -5.61 -2.61
CA SER A 178 10.90 -5.85 -2.73
C SER A 178 11.46 -5.55 -4.13
N ASN A 179 10.62 -5.29 -5.12
CA ASN A 179 11.06 -5.03 -6.49
C ASN A 179 11.53 -3.59 -6.74
N THR A 180 11.65 -2.76 -5.69
CA THR A 180 11.91 -1.32 -5.81
C THR A 180 13.29 -0.88 -5.30
N ILE A 181 14.19 -1.79 -4.89
CA ILE A 181 15.54 -1.43 -4.43
C ILE A 181 16.45 -0.91 -5.56
N PHE A 182 16.08 -1.12 -6.82
CA PHE A 182 16.80 -0.52 -7.96
C PHE A 182 16.19 0.84 -8.29
N LEU A 183 16.61 1.87 -7.54
CA LEU A 183 16.86 3.19 -8.13
C LEU A 183 18.15 3.13 -8.94
#